data_AF-A0A7R9ZAM8-F1
#
_entry.id   AF-A0A7R9ZAM8-F1
#
_cell.length_a   1.000
_cell.length_b   1.000
_cell.length_c   1.000
_cell.angle_alpha   90.00
_cell.angle_beta   90.00
_cell.angle_gamma   90.00
#
_symmetry.space_group_name_H-M   'P 1'
#
loop_
_entity.id
_entity.type
_entity.pdbx_description
1 polymer ?
#
loop_
_entity_poly.entity_id
_entity_poly.type
_entity_poly.pdbx_seq_one_letter_code
_entity_poly.pdbx_strand_id
1 'polypeptide(L)'
;KGYQFGDISRSLAQKFTSSVKDLTGKDDYEFGDLSRWVDARVKDKVNDVTGKDSYEFGDLSRWADARAKEKAMEFTNKTDYEVGDVSKEILRKVSSGDYKIEDVLLLCRVLFTLGVGLSPVAAS
;
A
#
# COMPACT_ATOMS: atom_id res chain seq x y z
N LYS A 1 8.09 36.46 -37.29
CA LYS A 1 6.85 36.12 -36.54
C LYS A 1 7.28 35.87 -35.11
N GLY A 2 6.92 36.76 -34.18
CA GLY A 2 7.42 36.77 -32.80
C GLY A 2 6.60 35.88 -31.90
N TYR A 3 7.26 35.14 -31.02
CA TYR A 3 6.66 34.44 -29.91
C TYR A 3 5.98 35.44 -28.96
N GLN A 4 4.68 35.25 -28.66
CA GLN A 4 3.99 36.02 -27.62
C GLN A 4 3.97 35.22 -26.32
N PHE A 5 4.38 35.87 -25.23
CA PHE A 5 4.32 35.33 -23.88
C PHE A 5 2.85 35.10 -23.49
N GLY A 6 2.35 33.89 -23.75
CA GLY A 6 0.93 33.54 -23.62
C GLY A 6 0.52 32.36 -24.50
N ASP A 7 1.19 32.18 -25.66
CA ASP A 7 0.90 31.05 -26.57
C ASP A 7 1.32 29.71 -25.98
N ILE A 8 2.47 29.64 -25.30
CA ILE A 8 2.87 28.42 -24.56
C ILE A 8 1.85 28.11 -23.46
N SER A 9 1.46 29.10 -22.65
CA SER A 9 0.47 28.90 -21.57
C SER A 9 -0.86 28.41 -22.11
N ARG A 10 -1.34 28.96 -23.23
CA ARG A 10 -2.59 28.53 -23.88
C ARG A 10 -2.48 27.11 -24.45
N SER A 11 -1.37 26.79 -25.11
CA SER A 11 -1.14 25.45 -25.68
C SER A 11 -1.04 24.37 -24.59
N LEU A 12 -0.41 24.67 -23.46
CA LEU A 12 -0.32 23.76 -22.31
C LEU A 12 -1.68 23.56 -21.65
N ALA A 13 -2.44 24.64 -21.44
CA ALA A 13 -3.79 24.56 -20.91
C ALA A 13 -4.71 23.72 -21.80
N GLN A 14 -4.67 23.92 -23.13
CA GLN A 14 -5.45 23.13 -24.08
C GLN A 14 -5.09 21.64 -24.03
N LYS A 15 -3.79 21.30 -24.04
CA LYS A 15 -3.34 19.91 -23.94
C LYS A 15 -3.79 19.26 -22.63
N PHE A 16 -3.65 19.97 -21.52
CA PHE A 16 -4.11 19.50 -20.21
C PHE A 16 -5.62 19.23 -20.22
N THR A 17 -6.42 20.19 -20.70
CA THR A 17 -7.86 20.04 -20.80
C THR A 17 -8.25 18.85 -21.67
N SER A 18 -7.65 18.69 -22.84
CA SER A 18 -7.89 17.51 -23.71
C SER A 18 -7.56 16.20 -23.01
N SER A 19 -6.39 16.10 -22.36
CA SER A 19 -6.03 14.87 -21.63
C SER A 19 -6.98 14.56 -20.47
N VAL A 20 -7.48 15.57 -19.77
CA VAL A 20 -8.47 15.34 -18.70
C VAL A 20 -9.81 14.92 -19.28
N LYS A 21 -10.27 15.51 -20.40
CA LYS A 21 -11.51 15.08 -21.09
C LYS A 21 -11.43 13.60 -21.49
N ASP A 22 -10.30 13.17 -22.06
CA ASP A 22 -10.06 11.78 -22.43
C ASP A 22 -10.09 10.83 -21.22
N LEU A 23 -9.55 11.25 -20.08
CA LEU A 23 -9.53 10.46 -18.85
C LEU A 23 -10.91 10.37 -18.18
N THR A 24 -11.63 11.50 -18.10
CA THR A 24 -12.91 11.58 -17.40
C THR A 24 -14.09 11.15 -18.27
N GLY A 25 -13.90 11.08 -19.59
CA GLY A 25 -14.96 10.78 -20.57
C GLY A 25 -15.96 11.92 -20.74
N LYS A 26 -15.61 13.14 -20.34
CA LYS A 26 -16.48 14.31 -20.44
C LYS A 26 -16.12 15.18 -21.64
N ASP A 27 -17.15 15.64 -22.35
CA ASP A 27 -16.98 16.54 -23.49
C ASP A 27 -16.47 17.92 -23.08
N ASP A 28 -16.74 18.38 -21.86
CA ASP A 28 -16.26 19.64 -21.29
C ASP A 28 -15.65 19.48 -19.89
N TYR A 29 -14.53 20.17 -19.66
CA TYR A 29 -13.80 20.11 -18.39
C TYR A 29 -14.27 21.21 -17.44
N GLU A 30 -14.65 20.79 -16.24
CA GLU A 30 -14.89 21.66 -15.09
C GLU A 30 -13.75 21.52 -14.07
N PHE A 31 -13.39 22.62 -13.41
CA PHE A 31 -12.43 22.56 -12.31
C PHE A 31 -12.90 21.55 -11.25
N GLY A 32 -12.05 20.57 -10.94
CA GLY A 32 -12.35 19.48 -10.01
C GLY A 32 -12.83 18.18 -10.66
N ASP A 33 -13.02 18.13 -11.98
CA ASP A 33 -13.35 16.87 -12.69
C ASP A 33 -12.30 15.79 -12.49
N LEU A 34 -11.03 16.14 -12.64
CA LEU A 34 -9.93 15.20 -12.43
C LEU A 34 -9.94 14.66 -10.99
N SER A 35 -10.14 15.54 -10.00
CA SER A 35 -10.22 15.13 -8.58
C SER A 35 -11.37 14.18 -8.32
N ARG A 36 -12.56 14.45 -8.87
CA ARG A 36 -13.74 13.57 -8.75
C ARG A 36 -13.50 12.21 -9.41
N TRP A 37 -12.88 12.21 -10.60
CA TRP A 37 -12.55 10.98 -11.31
C TRP A 37 -11.53 10.12 -10.55
N VAL A 38 -10.46 10.74 -10.04
CA VAL A 38 -9.46 10.04 -9.22
C VAL A 38 -10.11 9.46 -7.96
N ASP A 39 -10.94 10.25 -7.25
CA ASP A 39 -11.64 9.81 -6.05
C ASP A 39 -12.55 8.60 -6.34
N ALA A 40 -13.38 8.66 -7.39
CA ALA A 40 -14.22 7.55 -7.81
C ALA A 40 -13.38 6.30 -8.13
N ARG A 41 -12.28 6.47 -8.88
CA ARG A 41 -11.43 5.34 -9.27
C ARG A 41 -10.74 4.67 -8.08
N VAL A 42 -10.30 5.47 -7.09
CA VAL A 42 -9.72 4.96 -5.85
C VAL A 42 -10.75 4.16 -5.07
N LYS A 43 -11.98 4.69 -4.93
CA LYS A 43 -13.09 4.00 -4.25
C LYS A 43 -13.43 2.67 -4.91
N ASP A 44 -13.53 2.64 -6.24
CA ASP A 44 -13.76 1.40 -6.99
C ASP A 44 -12.63 0.39 -6.76
N LYS A 45 -11.37 0.85 -6.72
CA LYS A 45 -10.24 -0.04 -6.45
C LYS A 45 -10.22 -0.58 -5.02
N VAL A 46 -10.64 0.20 -4.05
CA VAL A 46 -10.79 -0.29 -2.68
C VAL A 46 -11.91 -1.33 -2.63
N ASN A 47 -13.03 -1.10 -3.30
CA ASN A 47 -14.13 -2.07 -3.40
C ASN A 47 -13.66 -3.39 -4.04
N ASP A 48 -12.96 -3.32 -5.18
CA ASP A 48 -12.36 -4.48 -5.87
C ASP A 48 -11.47 -5.32 -4.92
N VAL A 49 -10.60 -4.65 -4.15
CA VAL A 49 -9.63 -5.31 -3.26
C VAL A 49 -10.31 -5.89 -2.02
N THR A 50 -11.28 -5.16 -1.46
CA THR A 50 -11.95 -5.54 -0.22
C THR A 50 -13.12 -6.50 -0.44
N GLY A 51 -13.57 -6.68 -1.70
CA GLY A 51 -14.71 -7.50 -2.06
C GLY A 51 -16.05 -6.90 -1.64
N LYS A 52 -16.12 -5.56 -1.52
CA LYS A 52 -17.32 -4.83 -1.10
C LYS A 52 -18.01 -4.18 -2.29
N ASP A 53 -19.34 -4.05 -2.21
CA ASP A 53 -20.14 -3.38 -3.25
C ASP A 53 -20.08 -1.84 -3.15
N SER A 54 -19.69 -1.29 -2.00
CA SER A 54 -19.63 0.15 -1.76
C SER A 54 -18.49 0.54 -0.83
N TYR A 55 -17.87 1.70 -1.12
CA TYR A 55 -16.73 2.19 -0.36
C TYR A 55 -17.14 2.84 0.96
N GLU A 56 -16.46 2.44 2.03
CA GLU A 56 -16.46 3.15 3.32
C GLU A 56 -15.04 3.59 3.70
N PHE A 57 -14.95 4.73 4.37
CA PHE A 57 -13.67 5.18 4.93
C PHE A 57 -13.11 4.11 5.88
N GLY A 58 -11.84 3.75 5.67
CA GLY A 58 -11.14 2.74 6.47
C GLY A 58 -11.29 1.30 5.96
N ASP A 59 -11.99 1.06 4.85
CA ASP A 59 -12.13 -0.29 4.27
C ASP A 59 -10.79 -0.93 3.94
N LEU A 60 -9.92 -0.21 3.24
CA LEU A 60 -8.60 -0.71 2.89
C LEU A 60 -7.76 -1.03 4.14
N SER A 61 -7.85 -0.20 5.18
CA SER A 61 -7.12 -0.40 6.45
C SER A 61 -7.64 -1.62 7.21
N ARG A 62 -8.96 -1.80 7.30
CA ARG A 62 -9.59 -2.97 7.93
C ARG A 62 -9.25 -4.25 7.19
N TRP A 63 -9.28 -4.21 5.85
CA TRP A 63 -8.90 -5.35 5.02
C TRP A 63 -7.42 -5.72 5.19
N ALA A 64 -6.53 -4.72 5.19
CA ALA A 64 -5.10 -4.96 5.39
C ALA A 64 -4.80 -5.53 6.79
N ASP A 65 -5.46 -5.01 7.83
CA ASP A 65 -5.36 -5.52 9.21
C ASP A 65 -5.86 -6.97 9.32
N ALA A 66 -7.04 -7.26 8.76
CA ALA A 66 -7.58 -8.62 8.74
C ALA A 66 -6.63 -9.60 8.02
N ARG A 67 -6.08 -9.19 6.88
CA ARG A 67 -5.14 -10.02 6.11
C ARG A 67 -3.83 -10.25 6.86
N ALA A 68 -3.31 -9.23 7.54
CA ALA A 68 -2.11 -9.36 8.37
C ALA A 68 -2.33 -10.32 9.55
N LYS A 69 -3.48 -10.22 10.22
CA LYS A 69 -3.87 -11.12 11.32
C LYS A 69 -4.03 -12.56 10.84
N GLU A 70 -4.70 -12.77 9.71
CA GLU A 70 -4.83 -14.10 9.08
C GLU A 70 -3.47 -14.73 8.81
N LYS A 71 -2.53 -13.97 8.22
CA LYS A 71 -1.15 -14.45 7.99
C LYS A 71 -0.38 -14.76 9.26
N ALA A 72 -0.56 -13.96 10.31
CA ALA A 72 0.06 -14.24 11.60
C ALA A 72 -0.50 -15.53 12.22
N MET A 73 -1.82 -15.74 12.17
CA MET A 73 -2.49 -16.95 12.66
C MET A 73 -2.09 -18.21 11.87
N GLU A 74 -2.03 -18.12 10.53
CA GLU A 74 -1.49 -19.18 9.67
C GLU A 74 -0.06 -19.56 10.06
N PHE A 75 0.79 -18.57 10.34
CA PHE A 75 2.20 -18.78 10.69
C PHE A 75 2.40 -19.42 12.08
N THR A 76 1.57 -19.04 13.05
CA THR A 76 1.64 -19.56 14.43
C THR A 76 0.75 -20.77 14.66
N ASN A 77 -0.05 -21.16 13.67
CA ASN A 77 -1.06 -22.21 13.76
C ASN A 77 -2.04 -21.98 14.93
N LYS A 78 -2.44 -20.72 15.13
CA LYS A 78 -3.41 -20.30 16.15
C LYS A 78 -4.74 -19.92 15.51
N THR A 79 -5.82 -19.99 16.29
CA THR A 79 -7.16 -19.55 15.89
C THR A 79 -7.39 -18.06 16.10
N ASP A 80 -6.63 -17.45 17.00
CA ASP A 80 -6.78 -16.06 17.40
C ASP A 80 -5.43 -15.36 17.39
N TYR A 81 -5.43 -14.09 16.95
CA TYR A 81 -4.25 -13.26 16.87
C TYR A 81 -3.96 -12.54 18.18
N GLU A 82 -2.72 -12.64 18.67
CA GLU A 82 -2.19 -11.79 19.72
C GLU A 82 -0.94 -11.01 19.25
N VAL A 83 -0.80 -9.79 19.76
CA VAL A 83 0.41 -8.99 19.50
C VAL A 83 1.64 -9.73 20.02
N GLY A 84 2.64 -9.87 19.15
CA GLY A 84 3.90 -10.56 19.46
C GLY A 84 3.89 -12.06 19.15
N ASP A 85 2.79 -12.62 18.65
CA ASP A 85 2.69 -14.04 18.28
C ASP A 85 3.77 -14.49 17.29
N VAL A 86 3.97 -13.71 16.22
CA VAL A 86 5.00 -14.01 15.21
C VAL A 86 6.40 -14.05 15.83
N SER A 87 6.74 -13.06 16.67
CA SER A 87 8.05 -12.99 17.33
C SER A 87 8.27 -14.14 18.30
N LYS A 88 7.25 -14.48 19.11
CA LYS A 88 7.30 -15.61 20.04
C LYS A 88 7.50 -16.93 19.29
N GLU A 89 6.80 -17.12 18.18
CA GLU A 89 6.90 -18.34 17.38
C GLU A 89 8.25 -18.48 16.67
N ILE A 90 8.79 -17.39 16.10
CA ILE A 90 10.16 -17.38 15.56
C ILE A 90 11.17 -17.77 16.66
N LEU A 91 11.06 -17.15 17.84
CA LEU A 91 11.96 -17.45 18.96
C LEU A 91 11.84 -18.92 19.38
N ARG A 92 10.63 -19.48 19.42
CA ARG A 92 10.38 -20.89 19.73
C ARG A 92 11.03 -21.83 18.70
N LYS A 93 10.87 -21.56 17.40
CA LYS A 93 11.48 -22.34 16.32
C LYS A 93 13.01 -22.29 16.36
N VAL A 94 13.58 -21.11 16.60
CA VAL A 94 15.04 -20.95 16.76
C VAL A 94 15.54 -21.72 17.97
N SER A 95 14.83 -21.65 19.10
CA SER A 95 15.22 -22.32 20.35
C SER A 95 15.11 -23.85 20.26
N SER A 96 14.16 -24.36 19.48
CA SER A 96 14.00 -25.79 19.21
C SER A 96 14.94 -26.32 18.12
N GLY A 97 15.63 -25.44 17.39
CA GLY A 97 16.44 -25.82 16.23
C GLY A 97 15.61 -26.13 14.97
N ASP A 98 14.28 -26.11 15.06
CA ASP A 98 13.33 -26.41 13.98
C ASP A 98 12.95 -25.15 13.18
N TYR A 99 13.93 -24.32 12.83
CA TYR A 99 13.70 -23.12 12.03
C TYR A 99 14.03 -23.33 10.55
N LYS A 100 13.21 -22.75 9.69
CA LYS A 100 13.44 -22.75 8.25
C LYS A 100 14.10 -21.44 7.82
N ILE A 101 14.69 -21.42 6.63
CA ILE A 101 15.28 -20.19 6.05
C ILE A 101 14.21 -19.09 5.95
N GLU A 102 12.96 -19.45 5.68
CA GLU A 102 11.86 -18.48 5.63
C GLU A 102 11.61 -17.78 6.97
N ASP A 103 11.79 -18.48 8.10
CA ASP A 103 11.64 -17.90 9.44
C ASP A 103 12.76 -16.87 9.71
N VAL A 104 13.98 -17.18 9.28
CA VAL A 104 15.14 -16.26 9.39
C VAL A 104 14.97 -15.06 8.47
N LEU A 105 14.55 -15.26 7.22
CA LEU A 105 14.28 -14.19 6.28
C LEU A 105 13.15 -13.27 6.78
N LEU A 106 12.12 -13.83 7.41
CA LEU A 106 11.05 -13.06 8.04
C LEU A 106 11.60 -12.17 9.15
N LEU A 107 12.42 -12.71 10.04
CA LEU A 107 13.10 -11.93 11.07
C LEU A 107 13.95 -10.81 10.45
N CYS A 108 14.78 -11.11 9.45
CA CYS A 108 15.60 -10.10 8.76
C CYS A 108 14.74 -8.99 8.15
N ARG A 109 13.63 -9.32 7.48
CA ARG A 109 12.71 -8.32 6.91
C ARG A 109 12.16 -7.40 7.97
N VAL A 110 11.71 -7.94 9.11
CA VAL A 110 11.22 -7.14 10.24
C VAL A 110 12.32 -6.21 10.76
N LEU A 111 13.54 -6.72 10.96
CA LEU A 111 14.68 -5.93 11.42
C LEU A 111 15.00 -4.78 10.43
N PHE A 112 15.02 -5.06 9.12
CA PHE A 112 15.25 -4.02 8.11
C PHE A 112 14.15 -2.96 8.09
N THR A 113 12.87 -3.35 8.23
CA THR A 113 11.76 -2.37 8.29
C THR A 113 11.82 -1.49 9.53
N LEU A 114 12.35 -2.00 10.64
CA LEU A 114 12.54 -1.25 11.89
C LEU A 114 13.83 -0.43 11.91
N GLY A 115 14.66 -0.51 10.87
CA GLY A 115 15.90 0.24 10.76
C GLY A 115 16.96 -0.16 11.79
N VAL A 116 16.85 -1.35 12.40
CA VAL A 116 17.90 -1.85 13.30
C VAL A 116 19.12 -2.19 12.47
N GLY A 117 20.19 -1.40 12.64
CA GLY A 117 21.47 -1.66 12.03
C GLY A 117 22.02 -2.99 12.53
N LEU A 118 22.26 -3.92 11.61
CA LEU A 118 23.03 -5.15 11.89
C LEU A 118 24.52 -4.76 12.03
N SER A 119 24.83 -3.96 13.04
CA SER A 119 26.22 -3.71 13.41
C SER A 119 26.80 -5.03 13.91
N PRO A 120 27.99 -5.44 13.48
CA PRO A 120 28.63 -6.61 14.04
C PRO A 120 28.82 -6.35 15.53
N VAL A 121 28.18 -7.15 16.38
CA VAL A 121 28.58 -7.27 17.78
C VAL A 121 29.95 -7.93 17.73
N ALA A 122 30.99 -7.10 17.59
CA ALA A 122 32.35 -7.51 17.85
C ALA A 122 32.39 -7.97 19.30
N ALA A 123 32.60 -9.26 19.49
CA ALA A 123 32.91 -9.86 20.77
C ALA A 123 34.00 -9.02 21.45
N SER A 124 33.69 -8.52 22.66
CA SER A 124 34.66 -8.01 23.63
C SER A 124 34.66 -8.96 24.81
#